data_AF-A0A4Z0NDZ5-F1
#
_entry.id   AF-A0A4Z0NDZ5-F1
#
_cell.length_a   1.000
_cell.length_b   1.000
_cell.length_c   1.000
_cell.angle_alpha   90.00
_cell.angle_beta   90.00
_cell.angle_gamma   90.00
#
_symmetry.space_group_name_H-M   'P 1'
#
loop_
_entity.id
_entity.type
_entity.pdbx_description
1 polymer ?
#
loop_
_entity_poly.entity_id
_entity_poly.type
_entity_poly.pdbx_seq_one_letter_code
_entity_poly.pdbx_strand_id
1 'polypeptide(L)'
;MIAILTLQPTVRVDAACRAWRAATDVNGIQIGMHGTGRAILGRWDAPDYPRPESDEPGAEPTFVRFATRDGREELRLVHYPGAVVDDYDALEVRRPAGGTSPGKRLPFAQFATERRIRLGMTERDLIALLGACFTRERKGDAALLTYRIADKAHPALKRSGMPAYEATYEFRNGLLARFALGFEMP
;
A
#
# COMPACT_ATOMS: atom_id res chain seq x y z
N MET A 1 6.47 -36.96 -44.10
CA MET A 1 6.94 -35.65 -43.61
C MET A 1 5.88 -35.15 -42.65
N ILE A 2 6.06 -35.32 -41.34
CA ILE A 2 5.06 -34.96 -40.31
C ILE A 2 5.68 -33.86 -39.46
N ALA A 3 5.05 -32.68 -39.49
CA ALA A 3 5.48 -31.49 -38.78
C ALA A 3 5.23 -31.66 -37.27
N ILE A 4 6.30 -31.55 -36.48
CA ILE A 4 6.25 -31.53 -35.03
C ILE A 4 5.90 -30.11 -34.61
N LEU A 5 4.69 -29.91 -34.07
CA LEU A 5 4.33 -28.71 -33.32
C LEU A 5 5.20 -28.66 -32.06
N THR A 6 6.20 -27.80 -32.04
CA THR A 6 6.95 -27.50 -30.82
C THR A 6 6.12 -26.55 -29.96
N LEU A 7 5.63 -27.06 -28.82
CA LEU A 7 5.15 -26.21 -27.73
C LEU A 7 6.28 -25.25 -27.35
N GLN A 8 6.02 -23.95 -27.42
CA GLN A 8 6.91 -22.96 -26.84
C GLN A 8 6.76 -22.98 -25.32
N PRO A 9 7.83 -23.13 -24.54
CA PRO A 9 7.76 -23.01 -23.10
C PRO A 9 7.48 -21.56 -22.69
N THR A 10 6.59 -21.44 -21.71
CA THR A 10 6.14 -20.25 -21.03
C THR A 10 7.29 -19.43 -20.44
N VAL A 11 7.13 -18.11 -20.48
CA VAL A 11 8.08 -17.08 -20.05
C VAL A 11 8.59 -17.33 -18.62
N ARG A 12 9.92 -17.25 -18.45
CA ARG A 12 10.64 -17.39 -17.17
C ARG A 12 10.18 -16.37 -16.13
N VAL A 13 9.50 -16.82 -15.06
CA VAL A 13 9.02 -15.96 -13.95
C VAL A 13 9.95 -15.96 -12.72
N ASP A 14 10.88 -16.91 -12.57
CA ASP A 14 11.28 -17.31 -11.21
C ASP A 14 12.42 -16.59 -10.48
N ALA A 15 13.34 -15.89 -11.17
CA ALA A 15 14.51 -15.29 -10.49
C ALA A 15 14.33 -13.79 -10.17
N ALA A 16 13.75 -13.01 -11.09
CA ALA A 16 13.57 -11.57 -10.93
C ALA A 16 12.52 -11.21 -9.86
N CYS A 17 11.55 -12.11 -9.61
CA CYS A 17 10.50 -11.92 -8.62
C CYS A 17 10.96 -12.08 -7.16
N ARG A 18 12.05 -12.82 -6.90
CA ARG A 18 12.51 -13.10 -5.52
C ARG A 18 13.22 -11.92 -4.83
N ALA A 19 13.58 -10.88 -5.59
CA ALA A 19 14.36 -9.75 -5.11
C ALA A 19 13.53 -8.48 -4.82
N TRP A 20 12.23 -8.50 -5.08
CA TRP A 20 11.37 -7.38 -4.68
C TRP A 20 11.37 -7.30 -3.16
N ARG A 21 11.75 -6.15 -2.60
CA ARG A 21 11.55 -5.89 -1.17
C ARG A 21 10.26 -5.08 -1.04
N ALA A 22 9.26 -5.62 -0.36
CA ALA A 22 8.02 -4.93 -0.07
C ALA A 22 8.29 -3.54 0.54
N ALA A 23 7.49 -2.55 0.15
CA ALA A 23 7.33 -1.35 0.94
C ALA A 23 6.35 -1.69 2.07
N THR A 24 6.65 -1.35 3.31
CA THR A 24 5.75 -1.61 4.45
C THR A 24 5.57 -0.38 5.32
N ASP A 25 6.00 0.78 4.82
CA ASP A 25 6.08 2.01 5.58
C ASP A 25 5.63 3.21 4.73
N VAL A 26 5.03 4.21 5.38
CA VAL A 26 4.85 5.55 4.83
C VAL A 26 5.32 6.56 5.87
N ASN A 27 6.37 7.31 5.55
CA ASN A 27 6.95 8.35 6.41
C ASN A 27 7.31 7.88 7.85
N GLY A 28 7.69 6.62 8.04
CA GLY A 28 7.98 6.04 9.36
C GLY A 28 6.78 5.40 10.06
N ILE A 29 5.60 5.40 9.43
CA ILE A 29 4.40 4.69 9.89
C ILE A 29 4.39 3.30 9.22
N GLN A 30 4.71 2.27 9.99
CA GLN A 30 4.90 0.91 9.48
C GLN A 30 3.71 0.00 9.76
N ILE A 31 3.26 -0.76 8.75
CA ILE A 31 2.21 -1.78 8.89
C ILE A 31 2.77 -3.11 9.45
N GLY A 32 1.93 -3.83 10.20
CA GLY A 32 2.28 -5.10 10.85
C GLY A 32 3.41 -4.97 11.88
N MET A 33 3.54 -3.80 12.50
CA MET A 33 4.51 -3.52 13.57
C MET A 33 3.91 -2.53 14.58
N HIS A 34 3.48 -3.08 15.71
CA HIS A 34 2.92 -2.34 16.83
C HIS A 34 3.80 -1.16 17.30
N GLY A 35 3.18 0.01 17.43
CA GLY A 35 3.74 1.18 18.12
C GLY A 35 4.69 2.04 17.29
N THR A 36 5.02 1.65 16.05
CA THR A 36 5.92 2.41 15.16
C THR A 36 5.34 3.79 14.80
N GLY A 37 4.02 3.89 14.64
CA GLY A 37 3.33 5.13 14.31
C GLY A 37 3.21 6.12 15.48
N ARG A 38 3.36 5.72 16.74
CA ARG A 38 2.97 6.55 17.90
C ARG A 38 3.72 7.89 17.99
N ALA A 39 5.00 7.91 17.64
CA ALA A 39 5.81 9.15 17.65
C ALA A 39 5.35 10.16 16.57
N ILE A 40 4.67 9.68 15.53
CA ILE A 40 4.25 10.46 14.37
C ILE A 40 2.76 10.83 14.46
N LEU A 41 1.92 9.86 14.82
CA LEU A 41 0.46 9.98 14.84
C LEU A 41 -0.06 10.59 16.16
N GLY A 42 0.75 10.49 17.22
CA GLY A 42 0.34 10.75 18.60
C GLY A 42 -0.23 9.49 19.25
N ARG A 43 -0.76 9.65 20.46
CA ARG A 43 -1.41 8.55 21.18
C ARG A 43 -2.83 8.36 20.67
N TRP A 44 -3.26 7.12 20.49
CA TRP A 44 -4.62 6.78 20.05
C TRP A 44 -5.73 7.34 20.95
N ASP A 45 -5.45 7.48 22.25
CA ASP A 45 -6.38 7.97 23.27
C ASP A 45 -6.30 9.48 23.50
N ALA A 46 -5.49 10.19 22.71
CA ALA A 46 -5.40 11.63 22.78
C ALA A 46 -6.68 12.29 22.22
N PRO A 47 -7.17 13.41 22.80
CA PRO A 47 -8.38 14.08 22.32
C PRO A 47 -8.31 14.53 20.85
N ASP A 48 -7.11 14.75 20.33
CA ASP A 48 -6.84 15.17 18.96
C ASP A 48 -6.54 13.99 18.01
N TYR A 49 -6.65 12.75 18.48
CA TYR A 49 -6.49 11.57 17.64
C TYR A 49 -7.75 11.36 16.76
N PRO A 50 -7.61 11.03 15.45
CA PRO A 50 -8.75 10.80 14.59
C PRO A 50 -9.64 9.67 15.12
N ARG A 51 -10.96 9.85 15.03
CA ARG A 51 -11.90 8.78 15.31
C ARG A 51 -11.87 7.75 14.17
N PRO A 52 -12.06 6.45 14.47
CA PRO A 52 -12.28 5.45 13.44
C PRO A 52 -13.48 5.82 12.56
N GLU A 53 -13.29 5.69 11.26
CA GLU A 53 -14.27 5.83 10.20
C GLU A 53 -14.47 4.46 9.53
N SER A 54 -15.54 4.32 8.76
CA SER A 54 -15.81 3.17 7.89
C SER A 54 -16.38 3.67 6.57
N ASP A 55 -16.18 2.92 5.48
CA ASP A 55 -16.70 3.36 4.17
C ASP A 55 -18.25 3.29 4.14
N GLU A 56 -18.85 2.40 4.93
CA GLU A 56 -20.28 2.35 5.21
C GLU A 56 -20.54 2.34 6.73
N PRO A 57 -21.65 2.92 7.24
CA PRO A 57 -21.94 2.92 8.68
C PRO A 57 -21.97 1.51 9.28
N GLY A 58 -21.08 1.24 10.22
CA GLY A 58 -20.97 -0.06 10.90
C GLY A 58 -20.24 -1.15 10.10
N ALA A 59 -19.68 -0.83 8.92
CA ALA A 59 -18.88 -1.77 8.15
C ALA A 59 -17.45 -1.88 8.65
N GLU A 60 -16.87 -3.05 8.41
CA GLU A 60 -15.47 -3.37 8.66
C GLU A 60 -14.76 -3.60 7.31
N PRO A 61 -13.44 -3.33 7.22
CA PRO A 61 -12.58 -2.79 8.28
C PRO A 61 -12.84 -1.30 8.54
N THR A 62 -12.43 -0.84 9.73
CA THR A 62 -12.43 0.60 10.05
C THR A 62 -11.09 1.20 9.66
N PHE A 63 -11.03 2.53 9.53
CA PHE A 63 -9.78 3.22 9.29
C PHE A 63 -9.73 4.56 10.03
N VAL A 64 -8.52 5.02 10.33
CA VAL A 64 -8.28 6.40 10.77
C VAL A 64 -7.62 7.19 9.65
N ARG A 65 -7.94 8.48 9.57
CA ARG A 65 -7.55 9.34 8.45
C ARG A 65 -6.60 10.44 8.90
N PHE A 66 -5.47 10.52 8.23
CA PHE A 66 -4.47 11.58 8.36
C PHE A 66 -4.28 12.28 7.02
N ALA A 67 -3.62 13.43 7.04
CA ALA A 67 -3.39 14.23 5.86
C ALA A 67 -2.03 14.93 5.90
N THR A 68 -1.49 15.27 4.72
CA THR A 68 -0.32 16.15 4.62
C THR A 68 -0.61 17.52 5.23
N ARG A 69 0.45 18.29 5.49
CA ARG A 69 0.36 19.64 6.08
C ARG A 69 -0.60 20.56 5.33
N ASP A 70 -0.64 20.47 4.00
CA ASP A 70 -1.52 21.24 3.12
C ASP A 70 -2.87 20.55 2.84
N GLY A 71 -3.07 19.33 3.36
CA GLY A 71 -4.27 18.53 3.17
C GLY A 71 -4.47 17.97 1.77
N ARG A 72 -3.47 18.04 0.87
CA ARG A 72 -3.59 17.60 -0.53
C ARG A 72 -3.43 16.10 -0.72
N GLU A 73 -2.87 15.41 0.26
CA GLU A 73 -2.84 13.95 0.31
C GLU A 73 -3.46 13.45 1.60
N GLU A 74 -4.05 12.27 1.49
CA GLU A 74 -4.72 11.55 2.56
C GLU A 74 -3.98 10.22 2.78
N LEU A 75 -3.75 9.89 4.04
CA LEU A 75 -3.28 8.60 4.51
C LEU A 75 -4.40 7.96 5.32
N ARG A 76 -4.92 6.83 4.85
CA ARG A 76 -5.82 5.96 5.61
C ARG A 76 -4.99 4.86 6.23
N LEU A 77 -5.14 4.64 7.53
CA LEU A 77 -4.59 3.48 8.21
C LEU A 77 -5.75 2.58 8.61
N VAL A 78 -5.74 1.36 8.10
CA VAL A 78 -6.84 0.40 8.19
C VAL A 78 -6.60 -0.54 9.37
N HIS A 79 -7.65 -0.76 10.15
CA HIS A 79 -7.70 -1.72 11.23
C HIS A 79 -8.75 -2.78 10.93
N TYR A 80 -8.32 -4.04 10.91
CA TYR A 80 -9.24 -5.16 10.95
C TYR A 80 -9.66 -5.47 12.39
N PRO A 81 -10.80 -6.16 12.57
CA PRO A 81 -11.26 -6.59 13.88
C PRO A 81 -10.20 -7.45 14.58
N GLY A 82 -9.97 -7.19 15.86
CA GLY A 82 -8.97 -7.90 16.66
C GLY A 82 -7.54 -7.35 16.52
N ALA A 83 -7.30 -6.33 15.69
CA ALA A 83 -6.03 -5.63 15.66
C ALA A 83 -5.72 -4.97 17.01
N VAL A 84 -4.44 -4.96 17.39
CA VAL A 84 -3.98 -4.25 18.58
C VAL A 84 -3.96 -2.75 18.28
N VAL A 85 -4.22 -1.93 19.30
CA VAL A 85 -4.04 -0.48 19.23
C VAL A 85 -2.65 -0.14 18.68
N ASP A 86 -2.57 0.86 17.80
CA ASP A 86 -1.33 1.28 17.13
C ASP A 86 -0.66 0.17 16.27
N ASP A 87 -1.41 -0.86 15.88
CA ASP A 87 -1.05 -1.81 14.82
C ASP A 87 -2.02 -1.69 13.65
N TYR A 88 -1.46 -1.58 12.45
CA TYR A 88 -2.22 -1.32 11.22
C TYR A 88 -1.94 -2.43 10.23
N ASP A 89 -2.99 -3.02 9.69
CA ASP A 89 -2.89 -4.15 8.77
C ASP A 89 -2.65 -3.69 7.33
N ALA A 90 -3.18 -2.51 7.01
CA ALA A 90 -3.02 -1.88 5.71
C ALA A 90 -2.97 -0.35 5.83
N LEU A 91 -2.40 0.26 4.80
CA LEU A 91 -2.44 1.70 4.58
C LEU A 91 -2.82 2.02 3.15
N GLU A 92 -3.43 3.17 2.94
CA GLU A 92 -3.74 3.72 1.61
C GLU A 92 -3.34 5.19 1.58
N VAL A 93 -2.66 5.59 0.51
CA VAL A 93 -2.35 6.98 0.20
C VAL A 93 -3.05 7.39 -1.10
N ARG A 94 -3.75 8.52 -1.06
CA ARG A 94 -4.47 9.06 -2.22
C ARG A 94 -4.66 10.56 -2.13
N ARG A 95 -5.18 11.15 -3.21
CA ARG A 95 -5.74 12.51 -3.15
C ARG A 95 -7.17 12.49 -2.58
N PRO A 96 -7.55 13.47 -1.75
CA PRO A 96 -8.91 13.59 -1.25
C PRO A 96 -9.88 14.00 -2.37
N ALA A 97 -11.09 13.44 -2.38
CA ALA A 97 -12.09 13.76 -3.40
C ALA A 97 -12.53 15.24 -3.37
N GLY A 98 -12.62 15.85 -2.18
CA GLY A 98 -13.02 17.25 -1.99
C GLY A 98 -11.89 18.27 -2.05
N GLY A 99 -10.73 17.91 -2.62
CA GLY A 99 -9.56 18.79 -2.76
C GLY A 99 -8.73 19.01 -1.49
N THR A 100 -9.33 18.91 -0.31
CA THR A 100 -8.63 18.95 0.98
C THR A 100 -9.15 17.84 1.88
N SER A 101 -8.25 17.03 2.44
CA SER A 101 -8.63 15.93 3.32
C SER A 101 -9.13 16.45 4.68
N PRO A 102 -10.15 15.83 5.30
CA PRO A 102 -10.57 16.16 6.66
C PRO A 102 -9.68 15.52 7.74
N GLY A 103 -8.71 14.67 7.37
CA GLY A 103 -7.86 13.94 8.33
C GLY A 103 -6.94 14.85 9.16
N LYS A 104 -6.49 14.35 10.31
CA LYS A 104 -5.51 15.05 11.17
C LYS A 104 -4.25 15.39 10.36
N ARG A 105 -3.81 16.64 10.47
CA ARG A 105 -2.63 17.14 9.74
C ARG A 105 -1.34 16.60 10.36
N LEU A 106 -0.50 16.02 9.52
CA LEU A 106 0.86 15.59 9.85
C LEU A 106 1.87 16.60 9.28
N PRO A 107 3.09 16.70 9.84
CA PRO A 107 4.10 17.69 9.44
C PRO A 107 4.76 17.37 8.08
N PHE A 108 4.18 16.49 7.27
CA PHE A 108 4.72 16.08 5.98
C PHE A 108 4.18 16.92 4.84
N ALA A 109 5.07 17.30 3.92
CA ALA A 109 4.67 17.92 2.66
C ALA A 109 4.05 16.90 1.69
N GLN A 110 4.48 15.64 1.78
CA GLN A 110 4.02 14.54 0.94
C GLN A 110 4.15 13.22 1.70
N PHE A 111 3.25 12.28 1.43
CA PHE A 111 3.39 10.90 1.84
C PHE A 111 4.25 10.11 0.86
N ALA A 112 5.26 9.44 1.38
CA ALA A 112 6.19 8.63 0.62
C ALA A 112 6.58 7.37 1.41
N THR A 113 6.70 6.25 0.71
CA THR A 113 7.19 5.02 1.31
C THR A 113 8.68 5.10 1.63
N GLU A 114 9.21 4.14 2.40
CA GLU A 114 10.65 3.98 2.63
C GLU A 114 11.44 3.74 1.32
N ARG A 115 10.74 3.34 0.25
CA ARG A 115 11.29 3.19 -1.10
C ARG A 115 11.14 4.45 -1.96
N ARG A 116 10.66 5.55 -1.40
CA ARG A 116 10.37 6.84 -2.05
C ARG A 116 9.22 6.78 -3.06
N ILE A 117 8.31 5.80 -2.94
CA ILE A 117 7.10 5.76 -3.75
C ILE A 117 6.12 6.79 -3.24
N ARG A 118 5.61 7.65 -4.13
CA ARG A 118 4.75 8.79 -3.78
C ARG A 118 3.81 9.13 -4.93
N LEU A 119 2.70 9.82 -4.63
CA LEU A 119 1.75 10.24 -5.66
C LEU A 119 2.42 11.14 -6.71
N GLY A 120 1.94 11.03 -7.95
CA GLY A 120 2.47 11.76 -9.10
C GLY A 120 3.68 11.11 -9.78
N MET A 121 4.17 9.97 -9.30
CA MET A 121 5.22 9.21 -9.99
C MET A 121 4.71 8.55 -11.28
N THR A 122 5.59 8.36 -12.26
CA THR A 122 5.24 7.60 -13.47
C THR A 122 5.29 6.10 -13.22
N GLU A 123 4.56 5.34 -14.04
CA GLU A 123 4.60 3.87 -14.03
C GLU A 123 6.04 3.35 -14.23
N ARG A 124 6.78 3.97 -15.15
CA ARG A 124 8.18 3.62 -15.43
C ARG A 124 9.06 3.75 -14.20
N ASP A 125 8.91 4.84 -13.44
CA ASP A 125 9.73 5.08 -12.25
C ASP A 125 9.37 4.10 -11.12
N LEU A 126 8.09 3.74 -10.97
CA LEU A 126 7.66 2.71 -10.03
C LEU A 126 8.29 1.35 -10.37
N ILE A 127 8.22 0.94 -11.65
CA ILE A 127 8.78 -0.33 -12.12
C ILE A 127 10.31 -0.35 -11.95
N ALA A 128 10.98 0.79 -12.15
CA ALA A 128 12.42 0.89 -11.91
C ALA A 128 12.80 0.68 -10.43
N LEU A 129 11.92 1.06 -9.48
CA LEU A 129 12.14 0.87 -8.05
C LEU A 129 11.77 -0.53 -7.55
N LEU A 130 10.71 -1.13 -8.10
CA LEU A 130 10.13 -2.36 -7.59
C LEU A 130 10.45 -3.60 -8.43
N GLY A 131 10.86 -3.41 -9.68
CA GLY A 131 11.01 -4.48 -10.66
C GLY A 131 9.69 -4.82 -11.37
N ALA A 132 9.79 -5.77 -12.31
CA ALA A 132 8.72 -6.14 -13.22
C ALA A 132 7.78 -7.26 -12.71
N CYS A 133 7.85 -7.59 -11.42
CA CYS A 133 7.06 -8.69 -10.84
C CYS A 133 5.69 -8.22 -10.33
N PHE A 134 4.81 -7.82 -11.26
CA PHE A 134 3.46 -7.36 -10.96
C PHE A 134 2.45 -7.92 -11.96
N THR A 135 1.19 -8.02 -11.55
CA THR A 135 0.06 -8.14 -12.48
C THR A 135 -0.42 -6.75 -12.86
N ARG A 136 -0.95 -6.62 -14.09
CA ARG A 136 -1.44 -5.35 -14.62
C ARG A 136 -2.85 -5.50 -15.14
N GLU A 137 -3.72 -4.61 -14.69
CA GLU A 137 -5.05 -4.42 -15.23
C GLU A 137 -5.15 -3.00 -15.82
N ARG A 138 -5.88 -2.84 -16.93
CA ARG A 138 -6.05 -1.55 -17.60
C ARG A 138 -7.52 -1.34 -17.94
N LYS A 139 -8.04 -0.15 -17.62
CA LYS A 139 -9.40 0.28 -17.94
C LYS A 139 -9.38 1.75 -18.37
N GLY A 140 -9.49 2.00 -19.68
CA GLY A 140 -9.38 3.34 -20.22
C GLY A 140 -8.01 3.97 -19.96
N ASP A 141 -8.00 5.16 -19.35
CA ASP A 141 -6.81 5.90 -18.92
C ASP A 141 -6.26 5.46 -17.56
N ALA A 142 -6.93 4.52 -16.89
CA ALA A 142 -6.52 3.97 -15.62
C ALA A 142 -5.76 2.64 -15.80
N ALA A 143 -4.73 2.45 -14.97
CA ALA A 143 -4.01 1.18 -14.84
C ALA A 143 -3.83 0.83 -13.37
N LEU A 144 -3.96 -0.44 -13.03
CA LEU A 144 -3.70 -0.98 -11.72
C LEU A 144 -2.53 -1.96 -11.82
N LEU A 145 -1.47 -1.70 -11.05
CA LEU A 145 -0.37 -2.63 -10.87
C LEU A 145 -0.49 -3.26 -9.49
N THR A 146 -0.49 -4.59 -9.44
CA THR A 146 -0.57 -5.34 -8.18
C THR A 146 0.69 -6.16 -8.00
N TYR A 147 1.38 -5.93 -6.90
CA TYR A 147 2.52 -6.73 -6.46
C TYR A 147 2.10 -7.57 -5.27
N ARG A 148 2.38 -8.87 -5.30
CA ARG A 148 1.95 -9.80 -4.27
C ARG A 148 3.10 -10.71 -3.84
N ILE A 149 3.26 -10.88 -2.53
CA ILE A 149 4.15 -11.86 -1.92
C ILE A 149 3.29 -12.87 -1.16
N ALA A 150 3.44 -14.15 -1.51
CA ALA A 150 2.84 -15.28 -0.78
C ALA A 150 3.90 -16.29 -0.29
N ASP A 151 5.19 -16.02 -0.55
CA ASP A 151 6.28 -16.84 -0.06
C ASP A 151 6.52 -16.57 1.43
N LYS A 152 6.12 -17.52 2.29
CA LYS A 152 6.32 -17.45 3.74
C LYS A 152 7.79 -17.30 4.16
N ALA A 153 8.75 -17.60 3.28
CA ALA A 153 10.15 -17.36 3.55
C ALA A 153 10.54 -15.88 3.50
N HIS A 154 9.72 -15.03 2.85
CA HIS A 154 10.01 -13.61 2.64
C HIS A 154 10.07 -12.84 3.97
N PRO A 155 11.07 -11.94 4.18
CA PRO A 155 11.26 -11.26 5.46
C PRO A 155 10.03 -10.49 5.96
N ALA A 156 9.25 -9.88 5.07
CA ALA A 156 8.03 -9.16 5.46
C ALA A 156 6.96 -10.09 6.07
N LEU A 157 6.73 -11.27 5.48
CA LEU A 157 5.75 -12.25 5.98
C LEU A 157 6.25 -12.97 7.23
N LYS A 158 7.56 -13.28 7.31
CA LYS A 158 8.16 -13.82 8.54
C LYS A 158 7.99 -12.88 9.73
N ARG A 159 8.13 -11.57 9.49
CA ARG A 159 8.04 -10.55 10.53
C ARG A 159 6.60 -10.32 10.97
N SER A 160 5.66 -10.21 10.04
CA SER A 160 4.25 -9.95 10.37
C SER A 160 3.47 -11.19 10.79
N GLY A 161 3.94 -12.38 10.42
CA GLY A 161 3.21 -13.64 10.63
C GLY A 161 2.03 -13.84 9.66
N MET A 162 1.87 -12.96 8.67
CA MET A 162 0.70 -12.94 7.78
C MET A 162 0.85 -13.88 6.57
N PRO A 163 -0.25 -14.41 6.03
CA PRO A 163 -0.23 -15.36 4.92
C PRO A 163 0.27 -14.77 3.60
N ALA A 164 -0.07 -13.51 3.33
CA ALA A 164 0.34 -12.80 2.13
C ALA A 164 0.45 -11.30 2.38
N TYR A 165 1.15 -10.65 1.47
CA TYR A 165 1.30 -9.20 1.41
C TYR A 165 0.97 -8.74 0.00
N GLU A 166 0.21 -7.65 -0.10
CA GLU A 166 -0.18 -7.05 -1.36
C GLU A 166 0.08 -5.55 -1.38
N ALA A 167 0.58 -5.07 -2.51
CA ALA A 167 0.74 -3.66 -2.81
C ALA A 167 0.06 -3.34 -4.13
N THR A 168 -0.88 -2.40 -4.11
CA THR A 168 -1.58 -1.93 -5.31
C THR A 168 -1.19 -0.50 -5.63
N TYR A 169 -1.04 -0.22 -6.92
CA TYR A 169 -0.65 1.08 -7.43
C TYR A 169 -1.59 1.45 -8.58
N GLU A 170 -2.47 2.41 -8.34
CA GLU A 170 -3.45 2.90 -9.31
C GLU A 170 -2.92 4.15 -10.00
N PHE A 171 -2.78 4.06 -11.32
CA PHE A 171 -2.36 5.13 -12.20
C PHE A 171 -3.57 5.72 -12.91
N ARG A 172 -3.59 7.05 -13.03
CA ARG A 172 -4.55 7.79 -13.87
C ARG A 172 -3.78 8.80 -14.69
N ASN A 173 -4.05 8.86 -15.99
CA ASN A 173 -3.30 9.72 -16.92
C ASN A 173 -1.78 9.51 -16.84
N GLY A 174 -1.35 8.25 -16.64
CA GLY A 174 0.07 7.88 -16.54
C GLY A 174 0.78 8.24 -15.24
N LEU A 175 0.08 8.82 -14.25
CA LEU A 175 0.63 9.24 -12.97
C LEU A 175 -0.01 8.45 -11.81
N LEU A 176 0.81 8.09 -10.81
CA LEU A 176 0.34 7.39 -9.61
C LEU A 176 -0.66 8.28 -8.86
N ALA A 177 -1.90 7.83 -8.79
CA ALA A 177 -3.01 8.57 -8.19
C ALA A 177 -3.39 8.03 -6.81
N ARG A 178 -3.16 6.73 -6.59
CA ARG A 178 -3.39 6.04 -5.32
C ARG A 178 -2.43 4.86 -5.18
N PHE A 179 -2.00 4.57 -3.96
CA PHE A 179 -1.37 3.29 -3.65
C PHE A 179 -1.87 2.76 -2.31
N ALA A 180 -1.97 1.45 -2.18
CA ALA A 180 -2.30 0.78 -0.94
C ALA A 180 -1.34 -0.37 -0.68
N LEU A 181 -0.95 -0.53 0.58
CA LEU A 181 -0.03 -1.56 1.06
C LEU A 181 -0.74 -2.29 2.19
N GLY A 182 -0.76 -3.61 2.18
CA GLY A 182 -1.44 -4.34 3.24
C GLY A 182 -1.05 -5.80 3.32
N PHE A 183 -1.21 -6.35 4.51
CA PHE A 183 -1.18 -7.79 4.70
C PHE A 183 -2.59 -8.37 4.49
N GLU A 184 -2.65 -9.54 3.86
CA GLU A 184 -3.89 -10.29 3.80
C GLU A 184 -4.15 -10.91 5.17
N MET A 185 -5.35 -10.68 5.71
CA MET A 185 -5.78 -11.31 6.95
C MET A 185 -6.00 -12.82 6.72
N PRO A 186 -5.53 -13.68 7.63
CA PRO A 186 -5.73 -15.13 7.55
C PRO A 186 -7.17 -15.59 7.74
#